data_AF-A0AAN8W695-F1
#
_entry.id   AF-A0AAN8W695-F1
#
_cell.length_a   1.000
_cell.length_b   1.000
_cell.length_c   1.000
_cell.angle_alpha   90.00
_cell.angle_beta   90.00
_cell.angle_gamma   90.00
#
_symmetry.space_group_name_H-M   'P 1'
#
loop_
_entity.id
_entity.type
_entity.pdbx_description
1 polymer ?
#
loop_
_entity_poly.entity_id
_entity_poly.type
_entity_poly.pdbx_seq_one_letter_code
_entity_poly.pdbx_strand_id
1 'polypeptide(L)' 'MKAVKFNDLCFYYHSSAKSRRIVGVVEVVCKWYKDDESGGGCIDVKAVGEMRKGIDINPKLTTYW' A
#
# COMPACT_ATOMS: atom_id res chain seq x y z
N MET A 1 -7.66 5.82 4.05
CA MET A 1 -6.46 6.45 4.65
C MET A 1 -6.75 7.15 5.98
N LYS A 2 -7.87 7.85 6.19
CA LYS A 2 -8.15 8.57 7.46
C LYS A 2 -8.16 7.72 8.75
N ALA A 3 -8.29 6.39 8.64
CA ALA A 3 -8.30 5.48 9.79
C ALA A 3 -6.94 4.85 10.12
N VAL A 4 -5.89 5.10 9.31
CA VAL A 4 -4.56 4.51 9.58
C VAL A 4 -3.97 5.10 10.86
N LYS A 5 -3.26 4.28 11.61
CA LYS A 5 -2.55 4.65 12.84
C LYS A 5 -1.06 4.72 12.58
N PHE A 6 -0.37 5.42 13.47
CA PHE A 6 1.08 5.41 13.49
C PHE A 6 1.58 3.98 13.75
N ASN A 7 2.63 3.57 13.04
CA ASN A 7 3.18 2.20 13.02
C ASN A 7 2.30 1.11 12.39
N ASP A 8 1.20 1.47 11.72
CA ASP A 8 0.48 0.48 10.91
C ASP A 8 1.40 0.00 9.77
N LEU A 9 1.44 -1.32 9.56
CA LEU A 9 2.17 -1.96 8.46
C LEU A 9 1.23 -2.19 7.27
N CYS A 10 1.66 -1.77 6.09
CA CYS A 10 0.89 -1.84 4.86
C CYS A 10 1.70 -2.52 3.75
N PHE A 11 1.03 -3.24 2.86
CA PHE A 11 1.67 -3.78 1.67
C PHE A 11 1.89 -2.69 0.61
N TYR A 12 3.10 -2.65 0.05
CA TYR A 12 3.40 -1.84 -1.13
C TYR A 12 3.03 -2.61 -2.40
N TYR A 13 2.08 -2.08 -3.15
CA TYR A 13 1.43 -2.74 -4.28
C TYR A 13 1.67 -1.96 -5.59
N HIS A 14 2.18 -2.63 -6.60
CA HIS A 14 2.22 -2.11 -7.97
C HIS A 14 0.90 -2.42 -8.68
N SER A 15 0.21 -1.38 -9.13
CA SER A 15 -1.12 -1.47 -9.74
C SER A 15 -1.14 -1.57 -11.27
N SER A 16 0.01 -1.74 -11.93
CA SER A 16 0.08 -1.77 -13.39
C SER A 16 -0.73 -2.93 -13.98
N ALA A 17 -1.42 -2.69 -15.10
CA ALA A 17 -2.30 -3.68 -15.74
C ALA A 17 -1.59 -5.01 -16.08
N LYS A 18 -0.29 -4.97 -16.33
CA LYS A 18 0.55 -6.14 -16.67
C LYS A 18 1.31 -6.71 -15.48
N SER A 19 1.32 -6.05 -14.32
CA SER A 19 2.18 -6.43 -13.19
C SER A 19 1.56 -6.09 -11.83
N ARG A 20 0.34 -6.56 -11.58
CA ARG A 20 -0.35 -6.40 -10.29
C ARG A 20 0.30 -7.26 -9.20
N ARG A 21 1.11 -6.63 -8.35
CA ARG A 21 2.02 -7.34 -7.43
C ARG A 21 2.17 -6.64 -6.10
N ILE A 22 2.20 -7.42 -5.01
CA ILE A 22 2.73 -6.95 -3.73
C ILE A 22 4.26 -7.13 -3.77
N VAL A 23 5.01 -6.07 -3.52
CA VAL A 23 6.48 -6.08 -3.65
C VAL A 23 7.21 -5.72 -2.37
N GLY A 24 6.53 -5.23 -1.34
CA GLY A 24 7.17 -4.85 -0.09
C GLY A 24 6.19 -4.50 1.01
N VAL A 25 6.75 -4.07 2.15
CA VAL A 25 6.02 -3.58 3.32
C VAL A 25 6.51 -2.17 3.65
N VAL A 26 5.56 -1.30 3.96
CA VAL A 26 5.80 0.06 4.45
C VAL A 26 5.16 0.26 5.82
N GLU A 27 5.71 1.18 6.60
CA GLU A 27 5.21 1.56 7.92
C GLU A 27 4.74 3.02 7.88
N VAL A 28 3.57 3.29 8.47
CA VAL A 28 3.03 4.64 8.62
C VAL A 28 3.84 5.43 9.66
N VAL A 29 4.49 6.50 9.22
CA VAL A 29 5.28 7.42 10.07
C VAL A 29 4.61 8.77 10.27
N CYS A 30 3.60 9.10 9.48
CA CYS A 30 2.73 10.25 9.73
C CYS A 30 1.27 9.88 9.45
N LYS A 31 0.38 10.19 10.38
CA LYS A 31 -1.06 9.98 10.20
C LYS A 31 -1.60 10.92 9.13
N TRP A 32 -2.85 10.68 8.74
CA TRP A 32 -3.51 11.45 7.70
C TRP A 32 -3.46 12.96 7.97
N TYR A 33 -3.02 13.71 6.96
CA TYR A 33 -3.07 15.16 6.93
C TYR A 33 -3.69 15.63 5.61
N LYS A 34 -4.25 16.84 5.62
CA LYS A 34 -4.83 17.44 4.42
C LYS A 34 -3.69 17.99 3.56
N ASP A 35 -3.74 17.71 2.26
CA ASP A 35 -2.84 18.30 1.27
C ASP A 35 -3.63 19.30 0.44
N ASP A 36 -3.32 20.59 0.60
CA ASP A 36 -4.06 21.67 -0.02
C ASP A 36 -3.81 21.79 -1.53
N GLU A 37 -2.69 21.26 -2.05
CA GLU A 37 -2.38 21.29 -3.48
C GLU A 37 -3.14 20.21 -4.25
N SER A 38 -3.26 19.01 -3.66
CA SER A 38 -3.92 17.87 -4.32
C SER A 38 -5.43 17.81 -4.12
N GLY A 39 -6.00 18.70 -3.28
CA GLY A 39 -7.42 18.65 -2.87
C GLY A 39 -7.80 17.40 -2.07
N GLY A 40 -6.79 16.63 -1.64
CA GLY A 40 -6.93 15.33 -0.98
C GLY A 40 -6.28 15.31 0.40
N GLY A 41 -5.86 14.13 0.84
CA GLY A 41 -5.00 14.06 2.01
C GLY A 41 -4.06 12.88 1.95
N CYS A 42 -2.91 13.10 2.56
CA CYS A 42 -1.72 12.27 2.43
C CYS A 42 -1.38 11.63 3.77
N ILE A 43 -0.53 10.61 3.71
CA ILE A 43 0.13 10.01 4.87
C ILE A 43 1.60 9.86 4.48
N ASP A 44 2.49 9.89 5.46
CA ASP A 44 3.89 9.54 5.22
C ASP A 44 4.13 8.10 5.61
N VAL A 45 4.88 7.40 4.77
CA VAL A 45 5.30 6.03 5.01
C VAL A 45 6.80 5.90 4.78
N LYS A 46 7.44 4.99 5.50
CA LYS A 46 8.81 4.55 5.22
C LYS A 46 8.83 3.10 4.76
N ALA A 47 9.81 2.74 3.93
CA ALA A 47 10.05 1.34 3.59
C ALA A 47 10.52 0.57 4.82
N VAL A 48 9.89 -0.58 5.07
CA VAL A 48 10.33 -1.55 6.10
C VAL A 48 11.17 -2.64 5.46
N GLY A 49 10.75 -3.10 4.27
CA GLY A 49 11.49 -4.10 3.52
C GLY A 49 10.81 -4.49 2.22
N GLU A 50 11.61 -5.03 1.31
CA GLU A 50 11.14 -5.60 0.05
C GLU A 50 10.83 -7.08 0.21
N MET A 51 9.85 -7.57 -0.54
CA MET A 51 9.60 -9.00 -0.64
C MET A 51 10.71 -9.65 -1.44
N ARG A 52 11.27 -10.77 -0.93
CA ARG A 52 12.28 -11.57 -1.66
C ARG A 52 11.82 -11.95 -3.08
N LYS A 53 10.52 -12.16 -3.26
CA LYS A 53 9.86 -12.35 -4.55
C LYS A 53 8.51 -11.66 -4.49
N GLY A 54 8.20 -10.81 -5.47
CA GLY A 54 6.90 -10.18 -5.58
C GLY A 54 5.76 -11.21 -5.68
N ILE A 55 4.66 -10.95 -4.99
CA ILE A 55 3.49 -11.82 -4.95
C ILE A 55 2.50 -11.31 -5.99
N ASP A 56 2.26 -12.12 -7.03
CA ASP A 56 1.26 -11.84 -8.06
C ASP A 56 -0.16 -11.94 -7.49
N ILE A 57 -0.97 -10.92 -7.74
CA ILE A 57 -2.39 -10.95 -7.40
C ILE A 57 -3.15 -11.59 -8.56
N ASN A 58 -3.54 -12.86 -8.40
CA ASN A 58 -4.30 -13.57 -9.42
C ASN A 58 -5.80 -13.29 -9.30
N PRO A 59 -6.45 -12.62 -10.26
CA PRO A 59 -7.88 -12.37 -10.23
C PRO A 59 -8.75 -13.62 -10.41
N LYS A 60 -8.18 -14.78 -10.78
CA LYS A 60 -8.94 -16.03 -11.04
C LYS A 60 -9.19 -16.90 -9.79
N LEU A 61 -8.61 -16.57 -8.65
CA LEU A 61 -8.78 -17.35 -7.40
C LEU A 61 -9.91 -16.80 -6.49
N THR A 62 -10.58 -15.73 -6.90
CA THR A 62 -11.64 -15.06 -6.11
C THR A 62 -13.06 -15.57 -6.36
N THR A 63 -13.29 -16.63 -7.15
CA THR A 63 -14.64 -17.17 -7.43
C THR A 63 -15.05 -18.33 -6.51
N TYR A 64 -14.39 -18.51 -5.36
CA TYR A 64 -14.75 -19.53 -4.37
C TYR A 64 -14.88 -18.90 -2.98
N TRP A 65 -15.84 -18.00 -2.81
CA TRP A 65 -16.49 -17.67 -1.55
C TRP A 65 -17.92 -17.21 -1.85
#